data_AF-A0A7Y2HC36-F1
#
_entry.id   AF-A0A7Y2HC36-F1
#
_cell.length_a   1.000
_cell.length_b   1.000
_cell.length_c   1.000
_cell.angle_alpha   90.00
_cell.angle_beta   90.00
_cell.angle_gamma   90.00
#
_symmetry.space_group_name_H-M   'P 1'
#
loop_
_entity.id
_entity.type
_entity.pdbx_description
1 polymer ?
#
loop_
_entity_poly.entity_id
_entity_poly.type
_entity_poly.pdbx_seq_one_letter_code
_entity_poly.pdbx_strand_id
1 'polypeptide(L)'
;MIKHILYFILIVFISSCTQDPCLTKDQFLKSTDSFFESFNESADALDVQSKADYEKRYEAFVNNCYKKYQEELSIKEKQDFWKKSLNFYLDLYDGKLESLLEEADEDPFKKYVKGEIEQLIKDSGTEYMNEIAELLGDELPKILESFLGDLEKLGQDLIKIFQD
;
A
#
# COMPACT_ATOMS: atom_id res chain seq x y z
N MET A 1 1.87 40.30 38.99
CA MET A 1 1.75 38.83 38.90
C MET A 1 0.74 38.33 37.86
N ILE A 2 -0.12 39.16 37.25
CA ILE A 2 -1.05 38.72 36.18
C ILE A 2 -0.40 38.73 34.78
N LYS A 3 0.63 39.56 34.58
CA LYS A 3 1.32 39.75 33.30
C LYS A 3 2.21 38.58 32.84
N HIS A 4 2.55 37.65 33.74
CA HIS A 4 3.37 36.47 33.40
C HIS A 4 2.54 35.21 33.18
N ILE A 5 1.26 35.22 33.60
CA ILE A 5 0.34 34.11 33.39
C ILE A 5 -0.21 34.13 31.95
N LEU A 6 -0.32 35.32 31.32
CA LEU A 6 -0.76 35.43 29.93
C LEU A 6 0.24 34.90 28.90
N TYR A 7 1.54 34.83 29.25
CA TYR A 7 2.58 34.38 28.31
C TYR A 7 2.75 32.86 28.28
N PHE A 8 2.21 32.14 29.27
CA PHE A 8 2.31 30.68 29.36
C PHE A 8 1.16 29.95 28.64
N ILE A 9 0.05 30.66 28.36
CA ILE A 9 -1.12 30.08 27.67
C ILE A 9 -0.95 30.09 26.14
N LEU A 10 -0.03 30.90 25.59
CA LEU A 10 0.13 31.03 24.13
C LEU A 10 1.03 29.95 23.48
N ILE A 11 1.70 29.09 24.26
CA ILE A 11 2.64 28.07 23.74
C ILE A 11 1.99 26.68 23.59
N VAL A 12 0.76 26.48 24.09
CA VAL A 12 0.12 25.14 24.10
C VAL A 12 -0.71 24.84 22.84
N PHE A 13 -0.73 25.73 21.84
CA PHE A 13 -1.53 25.53 20.62
C PHE A 13 -0.76 24.99 19.41
N ILE A 14 0.51 24.58 19.55
CA ILE A 14 1.32 24.10 18.41
C ILE A 14 1.28 22.56 18.23
N SER A 15 0.63 21.80 19.11
CA SER A 15 0.78 20.33 19.15
C SER A 15 -0.35 19.51 18.50
N SER A 16 -1.13 20.08 17.58
CA SER A 16 -2.07 19.27 16.78
C SER A 16 -2.23 19.75 15.34
N CYS A 17 -1.16 20.24 14.72
CA CYS A 17 -1.08 20.14 13.28
C CYS A 17 -0.88 18.65 12.95
N THR A 18 -1.96 17.92 12.70
CA THR A 18 -1.89 16.74 11.83
C THR A 18 -1.35 17.25 10.51
N GLN A 19 -0.03 17.13 10.32
CA GLN A 19 0.63 17.54 9.10
C GLN A 19 0.01 16.69 7.99
N ASP A 20 -0.57 17.34 6.99
CA ASP A 20 -1.19 16.66 5.86
C ASP A 20 -0.18 15.66 5.26
N PRO A 21 -0.46 14.34 5.30
CA PRO A 21 0.49 13.33 4.84
C PRO A 21 0.79 13.47 3.34
N CYS A 22 -0.04 14.18 2.59
CA CYS A 22 0.13 14.41 1.16
C CYS A 22 0.70 15.79 0.82
N LEU A 23 1.30 16.52 1.78
CA LEU A 23 1.79 17.89 1.54
C LEU A 23 2.98 17.95 0.57
N THR A 24 3.91 17.01 0.66
CA THR A 24 5.04 16.82 -0.27
C THR A 24 5.25 15.34 -0.58
N LYS A 25 5.94 15.02 -1.70
CA LYS A 25 6.33 13.65 -2.04
C LYS A 25 7.08 12.95 -0.89
N ASP A 26 8.05 13.65 -0.30
CA ASP A 26 8.85 13.09 0.79
C ASP A 26 8.04 12.85 2.07
N GLN A 27 7.06 13.72 2.36
CA GLN A 27 6.14 13.51 3.49
C GLN A 27 5.19 12.35 3.24
N PHE A 28 4.71 12.18 2.00
CA PHE A 28 3.91 11.03 1.61
C PHE A 28 4.69 9.75 1.87
N LEU A 29 5.88 9.59 1.29
CA LEU A 29 6.70 8.39 1.43
C LEU A 29 7.01 8.06 2.90
N LYS A 30 7.41 9.07 3.69
CA LYS A 30 7.68 8.88 5.13
C LYS A 30 6.42 8.50 5.91
N SER A 31 5.28 9.10 5.58
CA SER A 31 4.02 8.85 6.27
C SER A 31 3.49 7.45 5.97
N THR A 32 3.63 7.00 4.72
CA THR A 32 3.26 5.63 4.33
C THR A 32 4.20 4.59 4.94
N ASP A 33 5.50 4.87 5.00
CA ASP A 33 6.46 3.99 5.66
C ASP A 33 6.13 3.82 7.15
N SER A 34 5.90 4.94 7.84
CA SER A 34 5.49 4.92 9.25
C SER A 34 4.14 4.21 9.46
N PHE A 35 3.23 4.32 8.49
CA PHE A 35 1.94 3.62 8.51
C PHE A 35 2.12 2.10 8.44
N PHE A 36 2.91 1.61 7.47
CA PHE A 36 3.16 0.18 7.31
C PHE A 36 3.95 -0.41 8.48
N GLU A 37 4.95 0.31 9.00
CA GLU A 37 5.68 -0.09 10.20
C GLU A 37 4.75 -0.23 11.41
N SER A 38 3.92 0.79 11.65
CA SER A 38 2.94 0.78 12.75
C SER A 38 1.92 -0.36 12.62
N PHE A 39 1.48 -0.65 11.39
CA PHE A 39 0.60 -1.78 11.16
C PHE A 39 1.29 -3.10 11.46
N ASN A 40 2.48 -3.35 10.92
CA ASN A 40 3.23 -4.59 11.13
C ASN A 40 3.56 -4.84 12.61
N GLU A 41 3.82 -3.79 13.39
CA GLU A 41 4.07 -3.90 14.84
C GLU A 41 2.82 -4.31 15.64
N SER A 42 1.62 -4.13 15.08
CA SER A 42 0.37 -4.33 15.79
C SER A 42 -0.59 -5.34 15.16
N ALA A 43 -0.30 -5.83 13.94
CA ALA A 43 -1.20 -6.60 13.09
C ALA A 43 -1.90 -7.76 13.83
N ASP A 44 -1.14 -8.57 14.56
CA ASP A 44 -1.65 -9.74 15.31
C ASP A 44 -2.60 -9.39 16.46
N ALA A 45 -2.54 -8.14 16.95
CA ALA A 45 -3.32 -7.65 18.09
C ALA A 45 -4.52 -6.79 17.68
N LEU A 46 -4.70 -6.51 16.39
CA LEU A 46 -5.79 -5.65 15.91
C LEU A 46 -7.14 -6.38 15.96
N ASP A 47 -8.14 -5.69 16.52
CA ASP A 47 -9.53 -6.11 16.37
C ASP A 47 -10.10 -5.73 15.00
N VAL A 48 -11.32 -6.20 14.71
CA VAL A 48 -11.99 -5.97 13.42
C VAL A 48 -12.15 -4.47 13.12
N GLN A 49 -12.45 -3.66 14.13
CA GLN A 49 -12.62 -2.22 13.96
C GLN A 49 -11.30 -1.54 13.61
N SER A 50 -10.22 -1.91 14.29
CA SER A 50 -8.89 -1.38 14.05
C SER A 50 -8.40 -1.78 12.65
N LYS A 51 -8.60 -3.05 12.24
CA LYS A 51 -8.32 -3.51 10.87
C LYS A 51 -9.06 -2.64 9.83
N ALA A 52 -10.35 -2.40 10.02
CA ALA A 52 -11.14 -1.54 9.12
C ALA A 52 -10.68 -0.07 9.11
N ASP A 53 -10.16 0.45 10.23
CA ASP A 53 -9.62 1.82 10.29
C ASP A 53 -8.26 1.91 9.58
N TYR A 54 -7.43 0.87 9.64
CA TYR A 54 -6.20 0.77 8.84
C TYR A 54 -6.51 0.70 7.35
N GLU A 55 -7.50 -0.09 6.94
CA GLU A 55 -7.95 -0.18 5.55
C GLU A 55 -8.37 1.20 4.99
N LYS A 56 -9.23 1.93 5.71
CA LYS A 56 -9.64 3.30 5.31
C LYS A 56 -8.47 4.27 5.20
N ARG A 57 -7.52 4.18 6.13
CA ARG A 57 -6.32 5.04 6.10
C ARG A 57 -5.44 4.71 4.89
N TYR A 58 -5.28 3.42 4.59
CA TYR A 58 -4.57 2.97 3.39
C TYR A 58 -5.24 3.47 2.11
N GLU A 59 -6.56 3.31 1.98
CA GLU A 59 -7.31 3.84 0.83
C GLU A 59 -7.13 5.36 0.69
N ALA A 60 -7.11 6.09 1.80
CA ALA A 60 -6.85 7.52 1.80
C ALA A 60 -5.44 7.86 1.33
N PHE A 61 -4.40 7.08 1.71
CA PHE A 61 -3.05 7.27 1.19
C PHE A 61 -2.98 7.08 -0.32
N VAL A 62 -3.60 6.02 -0.83
CA VAL A 62 -3.61 5.73 -2.27
C VAL A 62 -4.38 6.82 -3.03
N ASN A 63 -5.57 7.17 -2.56
CA ASN A 63 -6.45 8.11 -3.26
C ASN A 63 -5.97 9.56 -3.21
N ASN A 64 -5.41 9.99 -2.08
CA ASN A 64 -5.07 11.40 -1.87
C ASN A 64 -3.58 11.69 -2.09
N CYS A 65 -2.69 10.75 -1.76
CA CYS A 65 -1.26 10.98 -1.82
C CYS A 65 -0.61 10.29 -3.02
N TYR A 66 -0.80 8.98 -3.19
CA TYR A 66 -0.14 8.22 -4.26
C TYR A 66 -0.56 8.76 -5.63
N LYS A 67 -1.87 8.89 -5.90
CA LYS A 67 -2.39 9.49 -7.15
C LYS A 67 -1.82 10.88 -7.44
N LYS A 68 -1.60 11.68 -6.39
CA LYS A 68 -1.06 13.04 -6.52
C LYS A 68 0.41 13.05 -6.95
N TYR A 69 1.21 12.10 -6.46
CA TYR A 69 2.66 12.07 -6.68
C TYR A 69 3.13 10.99 -7.65
N GLN A 70 2.22 10.17 -8.20
CA GLN A 70 2.53 9.02 -9.04
C GLN A 70 3.50 9.34 -10.20
N GLU A 71 3.39 10.50 -10.83
CA GLU A 71 4.28 10.92 -11.93
C GLU A 71 5.67 11.35 -11.43
N GLU A 72 5.80 11.78 -10.18
CA GLU A 72 7.05 12.21 -9.54
C GLU A 72 7.81 11.03 -8.87
N LEU A 73 7.14 9.90 -8.67
CA LEU A 73 7.75 8.69 -8.12
C LEU A 73 8.61 7.99 -9.19
N SER A 74 9.84 7.69 -8.81
CA SER A 74 10.70 6.74 -9.54
C SER A 74 10.07 5.35 -9.55
N ILE A 75 10.50 4.51 -10.50
CA ILE A 75 10.07 3.11 -10.57
C ILE A 75 10.32 2.40 -9.24
N LYS A 76 11.50 2.62 -8.63
CA LYS A 76 11.84 2.01 -7.33
C LYS A 76 10.90 2.46 -6.21
N GLU A 77 10.57 3.75 -6.12
CA GLU A 77 9.62 4.23 -5.10
C GLU A 77 8.21 3.63 -5.31
N LYS A 78 7.80 3.39 -6.57
CA LYS A 78 6.53 2.69 -6.87
C LYS A 78 6.59 1.22 -6.45
N GLN A 79 7.68 0.52 -6.78
CA GLN A 79 7.93 -0.87 -6.35
C GLN A 79 7.87 -1.01 -4.84
N ASP A 80 8.62 -0.17 -4.12
CA ASP A 80 8.65 -0.19 -2.66
C ASP A 80 7.27 0.08 -2.06
N PHE A 81 6.53 1.06 -2.59
CA PHE A 81 5.16 1.36 -2.14
C PHE A 81 4.22 0.16 -2.34
N TRP A 82 4.11 -0.35 -3.57
CA TRP A 82 3.15 -1.42 -3.88
C TRP A 82 3.51 -2.76 -3.26
N LYS A 83 4.80 -3.06 -3.06
CA LYS A 83 5.24 -4.24 -2.30
C LYS A 83 4.78 -4.16 -0.84
N LYS A 84 4.94 -3.01 -0.18
CA LYS A 84 4.45 -2.80 1.19
C LYS A 84 2.93 -2.84 1.27
N SER A 85 2.24 -2.28 0.27
CA SER A 85 0.77 -2.37 0.14
C SER A 85 0.29 -3.81 0.04
N LEU A 86 0.98 -4.64 -0.76
CA LEU A 86 0.62 -6.05 -0.91
C LEU A 86 0.83 -6.83 0.40
N ASN A 87 1.95 -6.60 1.09
CA ASN A 87 2.20 -7.19 2.41
C ASN A 87 1.13 -6.76 3.42
N PHE A 88 0.77 -5.48 3.44
CA PHE A 88 -0.30 -4.95 4.28
C PHE A 88 -1.63 -5.67 4.03
N TYR A 89 -2.02 -5.89 2.77
CA TYR A 89 -3.24 -6.61 2.44
C TYR A 89 -3.19 -8.08 2.88
N LEU A 90 -2.08 -8.76 2.63
CA LEU A 90 -1.87 -10.13 3.09
C LEU A 90 -2.08 -10.24 4.59
N ASP A 91 -1.40 -9.39 5.36
CA ASP A 91 -1.48 -9.40 6.82
C ASP A 91 -2.87 -8.97 7.34
N LEU A 92 -3.51 -8.00 6.68
CA LEU A 92 -4.85 -7.52 7.06
C LEU A 92 -5.90 -8.63 6.97
N TYR A 93 -5.81 -9.48 5.94
CA TYR A 93 -6.76 -10.56 5.66
C TYR A 93 -6.21 -11.96 5.97
N ASP A 94 -5.20 -12.07 6.83
CA ASP A 94 -4.65 -13.34 7.31
C ASP A 94 -4.24 -14.28 6.15
N GLY A 95 -3.54 -13.72 5.16
CA GLY A 95 -3.07 -14.39 3.94
C GLY A 95 -4.12 -14.50 2.83
N LYS A 96 -5.35 -14.02 3.04
CA LYS A 96 -6.46 -14.17 2.07
C LYS A 96 -6.57 -12.99 1.13
N LEU A 97 -5.91 -13.10 -0.01
CA LEU A 97 -5.96 -12.13 -1.10
C LEU A 97 -7.26 -12.16 -1.91
N GLU A 98 -8.14 -13.15 -1.70
CA GLU A 98 -9.43 -13.19 -2.39
C GLU A 98 -10.21 -11.89 -2.15
N SER A 99 -10.07 -11.27 -0.98
CA SER A 99 -10.68 -9.96 -0.65
C SER A 99 -10.28 -8.80 -1.58
N LEU A 100 -9.05 -8.81 -2.11
CA LEU A 100 -8.54 -7.79 -3.01
C LEU A 100 -8.91 -8.07 -4.48
N LEU A 101 -9.12 -9.35 -4.82
CA LEU A 101 -9.39 -9.81 -6.18
C LEU A 101 -10.89 -9.92 -6.48
N GLU A 102 -11.68 -10.33 -5.50
CA GLU A 102 -13.14 -10.39 -5.61
C GLU A 102 -13.70 -9.01 -5.88
N GLU A 103 -14.52 -8.91 -6.94
CA GLU A 103 -15.20 -7.69 -7.34
C GLU A 103 -14.25 -6.54 -7.71
N ALA A 104 -12.98 -6.82 -8.04
CA ALA A 104 -12.02 -5.79 -8.42
C ALA A 104 -12.47 -4.94 -9.61
N ASP A 105 -13.27 -5.52 -10.52
CA ASP A 105 -13.83 -4.80 -11.67
C ASP A 105 -15.10 -3.98 -11.33
N GLU A 106 -15.74 -4.24 -10.20
CA GLU A 106 -16.93 -3.54 -9.72
C GLU A 106 -16.60 -2.41 -8.73
N ASP A 107 -15.49 -2.54 -8.00
CA ASP A 107 -14.98 -1.52 -7.08
C ASP A 107 -13.95 -0.58 -7.78
N PRO A 108 -14.22 0.75 -7.87
CA PRO A 108 -13.32 1.69 -8.53
C PRO A 108 -11.92 1.79 -7.93
N PHE A 109 -11.80 1.56 -6.61
CA PHE A 109 -10.53 1.58 -5.92
C PHE A 109 -9.71 0.33 -6.25
N LYS A 110 -10.30 -0.86 -6.14
CA LYS A 110 -9.65 -2.12 -6.51
C LYS A 110 -9.23 -2.14 -7.98
N LYS A 111 -10.08 -1.63 -8.87
CA LYS A 111 -9.75 -1.45 -10.30
C LYS A 111 -8.52 -0.58 -10.53
N TYR A 112 -8.42 0.53 -9.78
CA TYR A 112 -7.26 1.41 -9.85
C TYR A 112 -5.99 0.71 -9.36
N VAL A 113 -6.06 0.04 -8.21
CA VAL A 113 -4.93 -0.73 -7.64
C VAL A 113 -4.46 -1.81 -8.61
N LYS A 114 -5.37 -2.57 -9.21
CA LYS A 114 -5.06 -3.59 -10.23
C LYS A 114 -4.28 -2.96 -11.40
N GLY A 115 -4.77 -1.86 -11.97
CA GLY A 115 -4.11 -1.17 -13.08
C GLY A 115 -2.72 -0.65 -12.73
N GLU A 116 -2.51 -0.13 -11.52
CA GLU A 116 -1.20 0.32 -11.06
C GLU A 116 -0.20 -0.84 -10.93
N ILE A 117 -0.63 -1.95 -10.34
CA ILE A 117 0.21 -3.15 -10.22
C ILE A 117 0.55 -3.68 -11.60
N GLU A 118 -0.42 -3.82 -12.51
CA GLU A 118 -0.17 -4.27 -13.89
C GLU A 118 0.83 -3.38 -14.64
N GLN A 119 0.67 -2.06 -14.55
CA GLN A 119 1.57 -1.12 -15.21
C GLN A 119 2.98 -1.22 -14.62
N LEU A 120 3.09 -1.31 -13.29
CA LEU A 120 4.36 -1.43 -12.62
C LEU A 120 5.10 -2.71 -13.00
N ILE A 121 4.39 -3.83 -13.14
CA ILE A 121 4.96 -5.09 -13.62
C ILE A 121 5.51 -4.94 -15.04
N LYS A 122 4.73 -4.30 -15.93
CA LYS A 122 5.17 -4.02 -17.32
C LYS A 122 6.43 -3.16 -17.35
N ASP A 123 6.51 -2.16 -16.48
CA ASP A 123 7.64 -1.22 -16.41
C ASP A 123 8.89 -1.82 -15.74
N SER A 124 8.69 -2.75 -14.81
CA SER A 124 9.76 -3.30 -13.95
C SER A 124 10.36 -4.61 -14.47
N GLY A 125 9.63 -5.35 -15.30
CA GLY A 125 10.07 -6.65 -15.80
C GLY A 125 10.12 -7.74 -14.72
N THR A 126 10.95 -8.75 -14.96
CA THR A 126 10.95 -10.01 -14.20
C THR A 126 11.55 -9.91 -12.80
N GLU A 127 12.46 -8.97 -12.54
CA GLU A 127 13.09 -8.80 -11.22
C GLU A 127 12.07 -8.45 -10.14
N TYR A 128 11.24 -7.43 -10.38
CA TYR A 128 10.16 -7.07 -9.47
C TYR A 128 9.12 -8.19 -9.32
N MET A 129 8.86 -8.93 -10.40
CA MET A 129 7.96 -10.08 -10.32
C MET A 129 8.48 -11.19 -9.43
N ASN A 130 9.79 -11.44 -9.41
CA ASN A 130 10.37 -12.42 -8.50
C ASN A 130 10.18 -11.99 -7.04
N GLU A 131 10.37 -10.71 -6.73
CA GLU A 131 10.14 -10.19 -5.37
C GLU A 131 8.67 -10.31 -4.94
N ILE A 132 7.73 -10.01 -5.84
CA ILE A 132 6.30 -10.17 -5.58
C ILE A 132 5.96 -11.65 -5.41
N ALA A 133 6.53 -12.52 -6.23
CA ALA A 133 6.28 -13.95 -6.14
C ALA A 133 6.83 -14.57 -4.85
N GLU A 134 8.01 -14.14 -4.38
CA GLU A 134 8.54 -14.50 -3.06
C GLU A 134 7.62 -14.04 -1.93
N LEU A 135 7.04 -12.84 -2.03
CA LEU A 135 6.10 -12.32 -1.04
C LEU A 135 4.79 -13.12 -1.00
N LEU A 136 4.27 -13.48 -2.18
CA LEU A 136 2.99 -14.15 -2.32
C LEU A 136 3.03 -15.64 -1.96
N GLY A 137 4.19 -16.29 -2.11
CA GLY A 137 4.38 -17.69 -1.76
C GLY A 137 3.27 -18.58 -2.31
N ASP A 138 2.51 -19.22 -1.40
CA ASP A 138 1.44 -20.16 -1.74
C ASP A 138 0.18 -19.50 -2.35
N GLU A 139 0.00 -18.18 -2.19
CA GLU A 139 -1.12 -17.43 -2.78
C GLU A 139 -0.84 -16.98 -4.22
N LEU A 140 0.43 -17.12 -4.65
CA LEU A 140 0.86 -16.76 -5.99
C LEU A 140 -0.01 -17.42 -7.09
N PRO A 141 -0.31 -18.73 -7.08
CA PRO A 141 -1.11 -19.34 -8.14
C PRO A 141 -2.49 -18.71 -8.32
N LYS A 142 -3.17 -18.33 -7.22
CA LYS A 142 -4.50 -17.69 -7.29
C LYS A 142 -4.43 -16.27 -7.83
N ILE A 143 -3.43 -15.49 -7.41
CA ILE A 143 -3.17 -14.16 -7.96
C ILE A 143 -2.81 -14.25 -9.43
N LEU A 144 -1.94 -15.20 -9.78
CA LEU A 144 -1.50 -15.40 -11.14
C LEU A 144 -2.70 -15.71 -12.04
N GLU A 145 -3.64 -16.55 -11.63
CA GLU A 145 -4.85 -16.81 -12.41
C GLU A 145 -5.71 -15.55 -12.62
N SER A 146 -5.86 -14.71 -11.59
CA SER A 146 -6.69 -13.49 -11.64
C SER A 146 -6.03 -12.29 -12.34
N PHE A 147 -4.72 -12.08 -12.14
CA PHE A 147 -3.93 -10.98 -12.71
C PHE A 147 -3.33 -11.33 -14.09
N LEU A 148 -2.91 -12.58 -14.31
CA LEU A 148 -2.27 -12.97 -15.58
C LEU A 148 -3.24 -13.36 -16.68
N GLY A 149 -4.52 -13.60 -16.35
CA GLY A 149 -5.56 -13.69 -17.38
C GLY A 149 -5.51 -12.50 -18.33
N ASP A 150 -5.11 -11.32 -17.82
CA ASP A 150 -4.91 -10.09 -18.57
C ASP A 150 -3.45 -9.85 -19.02
N LEU A 151 -2.47 -10.57 -18.46
CA LEU A 151 -1.02 -10.46 -18.72
C LEU A 151 -0.40 -11.77 -19.23
N GLU A 152 -1.07 -12.41 -20.19
CA GLU A 152 -0.82 -13.79 -20.67
C GLU A 152 0.67 -14.17 -20.88
N LYS A 153 1.50 -13.26 -21.39
CA LYS A 153 2.95 -13.52 -21.60
C LYS A 153 3.78 -13.52 -20.33
N LEU A 154 3.59 -12.54 -19.46
CA LEU A 154 4.30 -12.45 -18.19
C LEU A 154 3.95 -13.64 -17.29
N GLY A 155 2.70 -14.09 -17.42
CA GLY A 155 2.20 -15.22 -16.69
C GLY A 155 2.84 -16.54 -17.05
N GLN A 156 3.03 -16.78 -18.34
CA GLN A 156 3.71 -17.97 -18.82
C GLN A 156 5.18 -18.01 -18.39
N ASP A 157 5.85 -16.86 -18.32
CA ASP A 157 7.24 -16.80 -17.88
C ASP A 157 7.36 -17.05 -16.36
N LEU A 158 6.40 -16.58 -15.57
CA LEU A 158 6.35 -16.86 -14.12
C LEU A 158 6.02 -18.30 -13.80
N ILE A 159 5.02 -18.88 -14.46
CA ILE A 159 4.68 -20.29 -14.28
C ILE A 159 5.90 -21.19 -14.53
N LYS A 160 6.74 -20.85 -15.51
CA LYS A 160 7.99 -21.59 -15.77
C LYS A 160 9.02 -21.44 -14.65
N ILE A 161 9.19 -20.24 -14.10
CA ILE A 161 10.14 -19.99 -13.00
C ILE A 161 9.82 -20.83 -11.75
N PHE A 162 8.53 -21.11 -11.50
CA PHE A 162 8.06 -21.84 -10.31
C PHE A 162 7.72 -23.31 -10.55
N GLN A 163 7.83 -23.81 -11.78
CA GLN A 163 7.67 -25.23 -12.13
C GLN A 163 8.99 -25.99 -12.29
N ASP A 164 10.12 -25.28 -12.33
CA ASP A 164 11.49 -25.83 -12.28
C ASP A 164 12.06 -25.81 -10.86
#